data_AF-A0A3D6BFL5-F1
#
_entry.id   AF-A0A3D6BFL5-F1
#
_cell.length_a   1.000
_cell.length_b   1.000
_cell.length_c   1.000
_cell.angle_alpha   90.00
_cell.angle_beta   90.00
_cell.angle_gamma   90.00
#
_symmetry.space_group_name_H-M   'P 1'
#
loop_
_entity.id
_entity.type
_entity.pdbx_description
1 polymer ?
#
loop_
_entity_poly.entity_id
_entity_poly.type
_entity_poly.pdbx_seq_one_letter_code
_entity_poly.pdbx_strand_id
1 'polypeptide(L)'
;MKQYLILVLFLSCISVIPLKAQYESSRYEKQHHSKFVESHLKRTEAMLLKSFESNNMGIVSGSLQTLRELEQVFPNYEFNSLLDELIKLVKNEKGETQVRILSAIALDGLHSDKGDKSIYEVAKNSKDKSVKDICIALSIESLKNEIANN
;
A
#
# COMPACT_ATOMS: atom_id res chain seq x y z
N MET A 1 -43.94 34.78 23.04
CA MET A 1 -42.46 34.60 23.06
C MET A 1 -41.92 33.68 24.17
N LYS A 2 -42.65 33.37 25.26
CA LYS A 2 -42.14 32.50 26.33
C LYS A 2 -42.31 30.98 26.08
N GLN A 3 -43.24 30.55 25.22
CA GLN A 3 -43.47 29.12 24.94
C GLN A 3 -42.46 28.50 23.96
N TYR A 4 -41.95 29.28 22.99
CA TYR A 4 -40.94 28.79 22.04
C TYR A 4 -39.55 28.61 22.68
N LEU A 5 -39.24 29.36 23.73
CA LEU A 5 -37.95 29.27 24.42
C LEU A 5 -37.80 27.94 25.19
N ILE A 6 -38.90 27.39 25.69
CA ILE A 6 -38.93 26.11 26.42
C ILE A 6 -38.79 24.93 25.45
N LEU A 7 -39.35 25.04 24.23
CA LEU A 7 -39.26 24.00 23.21
C LEU A 7 -37.84 23.86 22.65
N VAL A 8 -37.11 24.97 22.51
CA VAL A 8 -35.70 24.99 22.04
C VAL A 8 -34.75 24.40 23.09
N LEU A 9 -35.02 24.65 24.39
CA LEU A 9 -34.26 24.04 25.49
C LEU A 9 -34.47 22.52 25.60
N PHE A 10 -35.67 22.03 25.30
CA PHE A 10 -35.93 20.59 25.28
C PHE A 10 -35.30 19.88 24.07
N LEU A 11 -35.23 20.55 22.91
CA LEU A 11 -34.60 19.99 21.71
C LEU A 11 -33.07 19.89 21.81
N SER A 12 -32.44 20.71 22.65
CA SER A 12 -30.98 20.68 22.85
C SER A 12 -30.47 19.56 23.78
N CYS A 13 -31.36 18.81 24.45
CA CYS A 13 -30.95 17.76 25.40
C CYS A 13 -30.86 16.34 24.81
N ILE A 14 -31.19 16.13 23.53
CA ILE A 14 -31.29 14.76 22.96
C ILE A 14 -30.01 14.31 22.22
N SER A 15 -28.99 15.16 22.08
CA SER A 15 -27.75 14.80 21.37
C SER A 15 -26.51 14.81 22.25
N VAL A 16 -26.64 14.40 23.52
CA VAL A 16 -25.48 13.91 24.30
C VAL A 16 -25.44 12.40 24.19
N ILE A 17 -25.10 11.89 23.00
CA ILE A 17 -24.60 10.51 22.91
C ILE A 17 -23.29 10.51 23.71
N PRO A 18 -23.13 9.68 24.75
CA PRO A 18 -21.85 9.57 25.42
C PRO A 18 -20.83 9.07 24.38
N LEU A 19 -19.89 9.96 23.99
CA LEU A 19 -18.77 9.70 23.07
C LEU A 19 -17.95 8.43 23.43
N LYS A 20 -18.12 7.91 24.66
CA LYS A 20 -17.47 6.70 25.18
C LYS A 20 -17.96 5.40 24.55
N ALA A 21 -19.20 5.33 24.03
CA ALA A 21 -19.72 4.10 23.43
C ALA A 21 -19.10 3.76 22.07
N GLN A 22 -18.49 4.73 21.38
CA GLN A 22 -17.82 4.49 20.09
C GLN A 22 -16.36 4.00 20.24
N TYR A 23 -15.81 3.98 21.46
CA TYR A 23 -14.38 3.68 21.68
C TYR A 23 -14.10 2.39 22.46
N GLU A 24 -15.09 1.86 23.19
CA GLU A 24 -14.97 0.57 23.89
C GLU A 24 -15.65 -0.55 23.10
N SER A 25 -15.07 -0.92 21.95
CA SER A 25 -15.42 -2.22 21.39
C SER A 25 -14.85 -3.33 22.28
N SER A 26 -15.64 -4.36 22.52
CA SER A 26 -15.24 -5.50 23.36
C SER A 26 -14.02 -6.20 22.76
N ARG A 27 -13.24 -6.92 23.60
CA ARG A 27 -12.11 -7.74 23.14
C ARG A 27 -12.51 -8.68 21.98
N TYR A 28 -13.73 -9.22 22.05
CA TYR A 28 -14.31 -10.07 21.01
C TYR A 28 -14.55 -9.30 19.70
N GLU A 29 -15.17 -8.13 19.75
CA GLU A 29 -15.39 -7.30 18.56
C GLU A 29 -14.08 -6.86 17.91
N LYS A 30 -13.07 -6.48 18.71
CA LYS A 30 -11.72 -6.14 18.19
C LYS A 30 -11.09 -7.34 17.47
N GLN A 31 -11.21 -8.53 18.04
CA GLN A 31 -10.66 -9.75 17.45
C GLN A 31 -11.39 -10.15 16.17
N HIS A 32 -12.72 -10.09 16.14
CA HIS A 32 -13.51 -10.41 14.95
C HIS A 32 -13.28 -9.39 13.83
N HIS A 33 -13.20 -8.10 14.15
CA HIS A 33 -12.87 -7.05 13.18
C HIS A 33 -11.47 -7.25 12.60
N SER A 34 -10.46 -7.53 13.43
CA SER A 34 -9.09 -7.80 12.98
C SER A 34 -9.02 -9.01 12.03
N LYS A 35 -9.67 -10.13 12.37
CA LYS A 35 -9.73 -11.31 11.49
C LYS A 35 -10.47 -11.03 10.17
N PHE A 36 -11.55 -10.26 10.25
CA PHE A 36 -12.30 -9.84 9.07
C PHE A 36 -11.42 -8.99 8.13
N VAL A 37 -10.76 -7.97 8.66
CA VAL A 37 -9.82 -7.12 7.92
C VAL A 37 -8.70 -7.96 7.29
N GLU A 38 -8.06 -8.85 8.06
CA GLU A 38 -7.00 -9.72 7.54
C GLU A 38 -7.51 -10.61 6.39
N SER A 39 -8.70 -11.20 6.52
CA SER A 39 -9.29 -12.02 5.45
C SER A 39 -9.62 -11.21 4.20
N HIS A 40 -10.05 -9.96 4.37
CA HIS A 40 -10.29 -9.04 3.27
C HIS A 40 -8.99 -8.66 2.57
N LEU A 41 -7.93 -8.36 3.32
CA LEU A 41 -6.61 -8.03 2.76
C LEU A 41 -6.04 -9.20 1.94
N LYS A 42 -6.11 -10.43 2.46
CA LYS A 42 -5.68 -11.63 1.71
C LYS A 42 -6.47 -11.82 0.41
N ARG A 43 -7.78 -11.55 0.42
CA ARG A 43 -8.59 -11.59 -0.80
C ARG A 43 -8.17 -10.49 -1.78
N THR A 44 -7.91 -9.29 -1.28
CA THR A 44 -7.44 -8.18 -2.09
C THR A 44 -6.08 -8.48 -2.73
N GLU A 45 -5.14 -9.10 -2.02
CA GLU A 45 -3.89 -9.57 -2.60
C GLU A 45 -4.11 -10.51 -3.79
N ALA A 46 -4.98 -11.50 -3.64
CA ALA A 46 -5.27 -12.44 -4.72
C ALA A 46 -5.87 -11.71 -5.96
N MET A 47 -6.66 -10.67 -5.74
CA MET A 47 -7.19 -9.83 -6.82
C MET A 47 -6.08 -8.98 -7.46
N LEU A 48 -5.15 -8.43 -6.66
CA LEU A 48 -4.01 -7.66 -7.14
C LEU A 48 -3.06 -8.54 -7.97
N LEU A 49 -2.74 -9.75 -7.52
CA LEU A 49 -1.94 -10.71 -8.30
C LEU A 49 -2.53 -10.92 -9.69
N LYS A 50 -3.82 -11.24 -9.76
CA LYS A 50 -4.51 -11.45 -11.04
C LYS A 50 -4.51 -10.18 -11.91
N SER A 51 -4.58 -9.00 -11.30
CA SER A 51 -4.56 -7.74 -12.02
C SER A 51 -3.19 -7.39 -12.62
N PHE A 52 -2.11 -7.80 -11.97
CA PHE A 52 -0.74 -7.61 -12.46
C PHE A 52 -0.43 -8.44 -13.70
N GLU A 53 -1.10 -9.58 -13.85
CA GLU A 53 -1.03 -10.45 -15.03
C GLU A 53 -1.87 -9.93 -16.22
N SER A 54 -2.55 -8.79 -16.08
CA SER A 54 -3.41 -8.25 -17.13
C SER A 54 -2.62 -7.70 -18.31
N ASN A 55 -3.12 -7.95 -19.53
CA ASN A 55 -2.58 -7.31 -20.74
C ASN A 55 -2.92 -5.82 -20.85
N ASN A 56 -3.81 -5.31 -19.98
CA ASN A 56 -4.16 -3.90 -19.94
C ASN A 56 -3.30 -3.17 -18.90
N MET A 57 -2.35 -2.36 -19.38
CA MET A 57 -1.39 -1.66 -18.52
C MET A 57 -2.04 -0.59 -17.63
N GLY A 58 -3.23 -0.10 -17.99
CA GLY A 58 -4.03 0.75 -17.11
C GLY A 58 -4.57 0.00 -15.89
N ILE A 59 -4.98 -1.27 -16.05
CA ILE A 59 -5.39 -2.13 -14.94
C ILE A 59 -4.18 -2.41 -14.03
N VAL A 60 -3.02 -2.74 -14.62
CA VAL A 60 -1.80 -2.99 -13.86
C VAL A 60 -1.41 -1.74 -13.05
N SER A 61 -1.35 -0.57 -13.72
CA SER A 61 -0.98 0.70 -13.08
C SER A 61 -1.93 1.10 -11.96
N GLY A 62 -3.24 0.99 -12.18
CA GLY A 62 -4.25 1.28 -11.15
C GLY A 62 -4.12 0.33 -9.95
N SER A 63 -3.78 -0.93 -10.20
CA SER A 63 -3.62 -1.92 -9.13
C SER A 63 -2.34 -1.70 -8.33
N LEU A 64 -1.26 -1.23 -8.96
CA LEU A 64 -0.05 -0.80 -8.27
C LEU A 64 -0.31 0.42 -7.37
N GLN A 65 -1.15 1.35 -7.81
CA GLN A 65 -1.59 2.49 -6.98
C GLN A 65 -2.42 2.02 -5.79
N THR A 66 -3.39 1.12 -6.01
CA THR A 66 -4.18 0.51 -4.93
C THR A 66 -3.28 -0.18 -3.90
N LEU A 67 -2.26 -0.92 -4.32
CA LEU A 67 -1.31 -1.54 -3.38
C LEU A 67 -0.63 -0.48 -2.49
N ARG A 68 -0.18 0.63 -3.07
CA ARG A 68 0.46 1.71 -2.31
C ARG A 68 -0.50 2.37 -1.31
N GLU A 69 -1.76 2.55 -1.69
CA GLU A 69 -2.79 3.06 -0.77
C GLU A 69 -3.05 2.07 0.37
N LEU A 70 -3.09 0.77 0.08
CA LEU A 70 -3.28 -0.27 1.09
C LEU A 70 -2.11 -0.36 2.06
N GLU A 71 -0.87 -0.20 1.58
CA GLU A 71 0.31 -0.13 2.45
C GLU A 71 0.21 1.05 3.44
N GLN A 72 -0.16 2.23 2.95
CA GLN A 72 -0.35 3.41 3.81
C GLN A 72 -1.47 3.23 4.85
N VAL A 73 -2.56 2.57 4.48
CA VAL A 73 -3.70 2.34 5.38
C VAL A 73 -3.42 1.19 6.36
N PHE A 74 -2.63 0.20 5.96
CA PHE A 74 -2.34 -1.01 6.72
C PHE A 74 -0.83 -1.29 6.84
N PRO A 75 -0.03 -0.39 7.48
CA PRO A 75 1.43 -0.47 7.48
C PRO A 75 2.00 -1.69 8.26
N ASN A 76 1.18 -2.35 9.08
CA ASN A 76 1.57 -3.56 9.81
C ASN A 76 1.21 -4.86 9.08
N TYR A 77 0.58 -4.76 7.91
CA TYR A 77 0.20 -5.94 7.13
C TYR A 77 1.23 -6.15 6.01
N GLU A 78 1.82 -7.34 5.97
CA GLU A 78 2.88 -7.65 5.02
C GLU A 78 2.31 -8.22 3.71
N PHE A 79 2.43 -7.47 2.61
CA PHE A 79 1.98 -7.90 1.27
C PHE A 79 2.98 -8.82 0.55
N ASN A 80 3.59 -9.75 1.28
CA ASN A 80 4.69 -10.59 0.80
C ASN A 80 4.32 -11.45 -0.42
N SER A 81 3.05 -11.82 -0.56
CA SER A 81 2.56 -12.64 -1.68
C SER A 81 2.72 -11.94 -3.04
N LEU A 82 2.84 -10.61 -3.05
CA LEU A 82 2.92 -9.78 -4.26
C LEU A 82 4.35 -9.60 -4.77
N LEU A 83 5.37 -9.87 -3.94
CA LEU A 83 6.77 -9.54 -4.22
C LEU A 83 7.26 -10.12 -5.55
N ASP A 84 6.98 -11.40 -5.81
CA ASP A 84 7.47 -12.07 -7.02
C ASP A 84 6.93 -11.43 -8.30
N GLU A 85 5.65 -11.04 -8.29
CA GLU A 85 5.03 -10.45 -9.46
C GLU A 85 5.52 -9.02 -9.70
N LEU A 86 5.66 -8.24 -8.62
CA LEU A 86 6.25 -6.91 -8.69
C LEU A 86 7.70 -6.95 -9.22
N ILE A 87 8.49 -7.93 -8.78
CA ILE A 87 9.86 -8.14 -9.27
C ILE A 87 9.88 -8.46 -10.76
N LYS A 88 8.96 -9.31 -11.23
CA LYS A 88 8.84 -9.59 -12.67
C LYS A 88 8.50 -8.32 -13.45
N LEU A 89 7.54 -7.52 -12.97
CA LEU A 89 7.12 -6.29 -13.63
C LEU A 89 8.28 -5.29 -13.74
N VAL A 90 8.99 -4.99 -12.65
CA VAL A 90 10.10 -4.01 -12.67
C VAL A 90 11.26 -4.47 -13.58
N LYS A 91 11.56 -5.78 -13.60
CA LYS A 91 12.62 -6.39 -14.43
C LYS A 91 12.23 -6.58 -15.90
N ASN A 92 10.97 -6.39 -16.27
CA ASN A 92 10.51 -6.57 -17.64
C ASN A 92 10.97 -5.41 -18.55
N GLU A 93 12.17 -5.52 -19.13
CA GLU A 93 12.74 -4.51 -20.04
C GLU A 93 11.89 -4.22 -21.30
N LYS A 94 10.93 -5.07 -21.63
CA LYS A 94 9.99 -4.86 -22.74
C LYS A 94 8.63 -4.30 -22.29
N GLY A 95 8.41 -4.16 -20.99
CA GLY A 95 7.17 -3.63 -20.41
C GLY A 95 7.11 -2.11 -20.47
N GLU A 96 5.93 -1.55 -20.21
CA GLU A 96 5.74 -0.10 -20.16
C GLU A 96 6.55 0.53 -19.03
N THR A 97 7.32 1.58 -19.36
CA THR A 97 8.15 2.35 -18.42
C THR A 97 7.39 2.74 -17.14
N GLN A 98 6.14 3.21 -17.28
CA GLN A 98 5.31 3.61 -16.14
C GLN A 98 5.03 2.45 -15.19
N VAL A 99 4.61 1.29 -15.71
CA VAL A 99 4.33 0.09 -14.89
C VAL A 99 5.58 -0.35 -14.16
N ARG A 100 6.73 -0.33 -14.83
CA ARG A 100 8.02 -0.68 -14.23
C ARG A 100 8.40 0.25 -13.08
N ILE A 101 8.25 1.56 -13.27
CA ILE A 101 8.50 2.57 -12.23
C ILE A 101 7.56 2.40 -11.04
N LEU A 102 6.26 2.24 -11.29
CA LEU A 102 5.27 2.02 -10.23
C LEU A 102 5.56 0.73 -9.46
N SER A 103 6.04 -0.30 -10.14
CA SER A 103 6.44 -1.56 -9.50
C SER A 103 7.68 -1.39 -8.62
N ALA A 104 8.67 -0.59 -9.04
CA ALA A 104 9.84 -0.28 -8.22
C ALA A 104 9.45 0.46 -6.94
N ILE A 105 8.57 1.46 -7.04
CA ILE A 105 8.07 2.22 -5.89
C ILE A 105 7.23 1.32 -4.96
N ALA A 106 6.41 0.45 -5.52
CA ALA A 106 5.65 -0.51 -4.72
C ALA A 106 6.59 -1.48 -3.97
N LEU A 107 7.63 -2.02 -4.63
CA LEU A 107 8.61 -2.88 -3.98
C LEU A 107 9.34 -2.21 -2.83
N ASP A 108 9.75 -0.95 -3.01
CA ASP A 108 10.41 -0.14 -1.98
C ASP A 108 9.50 0.03 -0.74
N GLY A 109 8.22 0.33 -0.96
CA GLY A 109 7.23 0.46 0.11
C GLY A 109 6.92 -0.85 0.84
N LEU A 110 7.21 -2.02 0.25
CA LEU A 110 7.04 -3.30 0.95
C LEU A 110 8.20 -3.63 1.89
N HIS A 111 9.26 -2.82 1.91
CA HIS A 111 10.38 -2.93 2.86
C HIS A 111 10.94 -4.37 3.00
N SER A 112 11.15 -5.02 1.85
CA SER A 112 11.63 -6.39 1.77
C SER A 112 13.04 -6.44 1.18
N ASP A 113 13.98 -7.12 1.84
CA ASP A 113 15.34 -7.35 1.34
C ASP A 113 15.37 -7.86 -0.11
N LYS A 114 14.41 -8.71 -0.46
CA LYS A 114 14.27 -9.27 -1.82
C LYS A 114 13.82 -8.20 -2.83
N GLY A 115 12.92 -7.32 -2.41
CA GLY A 115 12.50 -6.15 -3.18
C GLY A 115 13.68 -5.20 -3.40
N ASP A 116 14.36 -4.81 -2.34
CA ASP A 116 15.50 -3.88 -2.38
C ASP A 116 16.61 -4.38 -3.27
N LYS A 117 16.98 -5.66 -3.13
CA LYS A 117 17.96 -6.30 -4.01
C LYS A 117 17.52 -6.24 -5.49
N SER A 118 16.25 -6.46 -5.76
CA SER A 118 15.72 -6.43 -7.13
C SER A 118 15.73 -5.02 -7.71
N ILE A 119 15.37 -4.00 -6.92
CA ILE A 119 15.46 -2.59 -7.32
C ILE A 119 16.90 -2.23 -7.65
N TYR A 120 17.84 -2.60 -6.77
CA TYR A 120 19.26 -2.36 -6.95
C TYR A 120 19.83 -3.04 -8.20
N GLU A 121 19.42 -4.29 -8.49
CA GLU A 121 19.80 -4.97 -9.73
C GLU A 121 19.29 -4.24 -10.98
N VAL A 122 18.06 -3.72 -10.94
CA VAL A 122 17.49 -2.92 -12.05
C VAL A 122 18.23 -1.59 -12.19
N ALA A 123 18.58 -0.94 -11.08
CA ALA A 123 19.38 0.29 -11.06
C ALA A 123 20.73 0.13 -11.78
N LYS A 124 21.36 -1.05 -11.69
CA LYS A 124 22.62 -1.34 -12.41
C LYS A 124 22.40 -1.64 -13.89
N ASN A 125 21.39 -2.47 -14.19
CA ASN A 125 21.33 -3.19 -15.45
C ASN A 125 20.30 -2.66 -16.45
N SER A 126 19.36 -1.80 -16.02
CA SER A 126 18.30 -1.36 -16.91
C SER A 126 18.80 -0.49 -18.06
N LYS A 127 18.20 -0.69 -19.24
CA LYS A 127 18.47 0.11 -20.44
C LYS A 127 17.53 1.29 -20.56
N ASP A 128 16.38 1.25 -19.88
CA ASP A 128 15.47 2.38 -19.78
C ASP A 128 16.03 3.38 -18.76
N LYS A 129 16.41 4.57 -19.24
CA LYS A 129 17.00 5.61 -18.40
C LYS A 129 16.08 6.04 -17.26
N SER A 130 14.77 6.17 -17.51
CA SER A 130 13.82 6.63 -16.50
C SER A 130 13.65 5.59 -15.39
N VAL A 131 13.53 4.31 -15.76
CA VAL A 131 13.47 3.22 -14.77
C VAL A 131 14.76 3.15 -13.98
N LYS A 132 15.91 3.27 -14.65
CA LYS A 132 17.24 3.24 -14.04
C LYS A 132 17.40 4.35 -13.00
N ASP A 133 17.13 5.60 -13.38
CA ASP A 133 17.31 6.76 -12.52
C ASP A 133 16.42 6.67 -11.27
N ILE A 134 15.18 6.20 -11.41
CA ILE A 134 14.28 5.95 -10.28
C ILE A 134 14.84 4.85 -9.37
N CYS A 135 15.25 3.71 -9.93
CA CYS A 135 15.77 2.60 -9.12
C CYS A 135 17.06 2.99 -8.39
N ILE A 136 17.93 3.83 -9.00
CA ILE A 136 19.11 4.39 -8.32
C ILE A 136 18.68 5.23 -7.11
N ALA A 137 17.66 6.08 -7.28
CA ALA A 137 17.16 6.94 -6.20
C ALA A 137 16.56 6.13 -5.04
N LEU A 138 15.92 5.00 -5.32
CA LEU A 138 15.37 4.10 -4.31
C LEU A 138 16.47 3.25 -3.64
N SER A 139 17.55 2.89 -4.35
CA SER A 139 18.64 2.05 -3.83
C SER A 139 19.78 2.82 -3.13
N ILE A 140 19.57 4.06 -2.69
CA ILE A 140 20.66 4.92 -2.17
C ILE A 140 21.37 4.29 -0.97
N GLU A 141 20.66 3.63 -0.04
CA GLU A 141 21.29 2.98 1.11
C GLU A 141 22.11 1.75 0.71
N SER A 142 21.57 0.89 -0.16
CA SER A 142 22.29 -0.27 -0.69
C SER A 142 23.54 0.13 -1.49
N LEU A 143 23.46 1.22 -2.27
CA LEU A 143 24.60 1.79 -3.01
C LEU A 143 25.69 2.34 -2.08
N LYS A 144 25.30 3.06 -1.02
CA LYS A 144 26.25 3.56 0.00
C LYS A 144 27.02 2.40 0.65
N ASN A 145 26.31 1.31 0.98
CA ASN A 145 26.92 0.15 1.62
C ASN A 145 27.87 -0.62 0.67
N GLU A 146 27.59 -0.69 -0.64
CA GLU A 146 28.53 -1.29 -1.61
C GLU A 146 29.81 -0.44 -1.77
N ILE A 147 29.68 0.89 -1.82
CA ILE A 147 30.82 1.80 -1.93
C ILE A 147 31.70 1.75 -0.67
N ALA A 148 31.09 1.61 0.52
CA ALA A 148 31.84 1.53 1.78
C ALA A 148 32.60 0.20 1.98
N ASN A 149 32.22 -0.86 1.27
CA ASN A 149 32.78 -2.21 1.39
C ASN A 149 33.72 -2.61 0.24
N ASN A 150 34.01 -1.69 -0.69
CA ASN A 150 34.99 -1.84 -1.78
C ASN A 150 36.17 -0.88 -1.59
#